data_AF-A0A5P6P229-F1
#
_entry.id   AF-A0A5P6P229-F1
#
_cell.length_a   1.000
_cell.length_b   1.000
_cell.length_c   1.000
_cell.angle_alpha   90.00
_cell.angle_beta   90.00
_cell.angle_gamma   90.00
#
_symmetry.space_group_name_H-M   'P 1'
#
loop_
_entity.id
_entity.type
_entity.pdbx_description
1 polymer ?
#
loop_
_entity_poly.entity_id
_entity_poly.type
_entity_poly.pdbx_seq_one_letter_code
_entity_poly.pdbx_strand_id
1 'polypeptide(L)'
;MPQIWMTYDELAALSGCSAAEARMQALHLSLDRRKSRDGNTRVKLNLALMARFFETIREAEFDLDDAITALRDAHRQMSGVLSTDQSGLRRGVA
;
A
#
# COMPACT_ATOMS: atom_id res chain seq x y z
N MET A 1 -10.31 6.00 0.66
CA MET A 1 -8.88 5.88 1.00
C MET A 1 -8.73 5.05 2.27
N PRO A 2 -7.80 4.08 2.32
CA PRO A 2 -7.53 3.34 3.54
C PRO A 2 -7.02 4.30 4.64
N GLN A 3 -7.36 4.01 5.89
CA GLN A 3 -6.86 4.75 7.05
C GLN A 3 -5.82 3.89 7.76
N ILE A 4 -4.60 4.39 7.86
CA ILE A 4 -3.52 3.72 8.59
C ILE A 4 -3.35 4.39 9.95
N TRP A 5 -3.26 3.55 10.98
CA TRP A 5 -3.07 3.94 12.37
C TRP A 5 -1.78 3.31 12.87
N MET A 6 -0.84 4.12 13.34
CA MET A 6 0.47 3.66 13.82
C MET A 6 0.70 4.08 15.26
N THR A 7 1.42 3.29 16.05
CA THR A 7 1.93 3.71 17.35
C THR A 7 2.97 4.82 17.19
N TYR A 8 3.39 5.47 18.28
CA TYR A 8 4.48 6.44 18.19
C TYR A 8 5.82 5.79 17.82
N ASP A 9 6.06 4.54 18.22
CA ASP A 9 7.28 3.80 17.84
C ASP A 9 7.28 3.44 16.36
N GLU A 10 6.14 3.02 15.82
CA GLU A 10 5.97 2.75 14.38
C GLU A 10 6.10 4.03 13.55
N LEU A 11 5.50 5.15 14.01
CA LEU A 11 5.64 6.45 13.36
C LEU A 11 7.08 6.99 13.41
N ALA A 12 7.77 6.73 14.52
CA ALA A 12 9.18 7.07 14.71
C ALA A 12 10.07 6.30 13.73
N ALA A 13 9.85 4.99 13.59
CA ALA A 13 10.53 4.17 12.58
C ALA A 13 10.27 4.68 11.16
N LEU A 14 9.02 5.03 10.83
CA LEU A 14 8.66 5.59 9.53
C LEU A 14 9.36 6.95 9.25
N SER A 15 9.57 7.76 10.28
CA SER A 15 10.10 9.12 10.14
C SER A 15 11.60 9.23 10.43
N GLY A 16 12.26 8.12 10.80
CA GLY A 16 13.67 8.11 11.18
C GLY A 16 13.99 8.92 12.44
N CYS A 17 13.04 9.00 13.40
CA CYS A 17 13.20 9.76 14.64
C CYS A 17 12.91 8.90 15.88
N SER A 18 12.97 9.48 17.08
CA SER A 18 12.56 8.82 18.31
C SER A 18 11.04 8.85 18.53
N ALA A 19 10.51 7.93 19.35
CA ALA A 19 9.08 7.92 19.71
C ALA A 19 8.62 9.22 20.39
N ALA A 20 9.50 9.88 21.15
CA ALA A 20 9.22 11.17 21.77
C ALA A 20 9.07 12.28 20.71
N GLU A 21 9.96 12.31 19.73
CA GLU A 21 9.89 13.25 18.60
C GLU A 21 8.67 12.99 17.72
N ALA A 22 8.38 11.72 17.40
CA ALA A 22 7.17 11.35 16.66
C ALA A 22 5.89 11.78 17.39
N ARG A 23 5.86 11.67 18.73
CA ARG A 23 4.76 12.19 19.54
C ARG A 23 4.65 13.71 19.45
N MET A 24 5.76 14.44 19.53
CA MET A 24 5.75 15.90 19.37
C MET A 24 5.27 16.31 17.98
N GLN A 25 5.73 15.64 16.93
CA GLN A 25 5.28 15.88 15.56
C GLN A 25 3.78 15.61 15.39
N ALA A 26 3.28 14.49 15.92
CA ALA A 26 1.86 14.16 15.91
C ALA A 26 0.99 15.23 16.58
N LEU A 27 1.47 15.79 17.70
CA LEU A 27 0.82 16.90 18.40
C LEU A 27 0.87 18.19 17.58
N HIS A 28 2.04 18.54 17.04
CA HIS A 28 2.24 19.74 16.24
C HIS A 28 1.35 19.75 14.97
N LEU A 29 1.26 18.59 14.31
CA LEU A 29 0.44 18.39 13.11
C LEU A 29 -1.05 18.16 13.43
N SER A 30 -1.44 18.18 14.71
CA SER A 30 -2.81 17.94 15.17
C SER A 30 -3.42 16.65 14.61
N LEU A 31 -2.63 15.58 14.56
CA LEU A 31 -3.09 14.29 14.02
C LEU A 31 -4.15 13.66 14.94
N ASP A 32 -5.09 12.93 14.33
CA ASP A 32 -6.06 12.13 15.08
C ASP A 32 -5.32 11.08 15.92
N ARG A 33 -5.67 10.99 17.21
CA ARG A 33 -5.04 10.08 18.16
C ARG A 33 -6.09 9.30 18.92
N ARG A 34 -5.88 7.99 19.08
CA ARG A 34 -6.77 7.11 19.84
C ARG A 34 -5.98 6.13 20.68
N LYS A 35 -6.46 5.90 21.91
CA LYS A 35 -5.97 4.81 22.74
C LYS A 35 -6.57 3.50 22.23
N SER A 36 -5.72 2.52 21.99
CA SER A 36 -6.12 1.17 21.58
C SER A 36 -6.24 0.24 22.79
N ARG A 37 -6.83 -0.95 22.58
CA ARG A 37 -7.07 -1.96 23.63
C ARG A 37 -5.79 -2.53 24.23
N ASP A 38 -4.70 -2.55 23.45
CA ASP A 38 -3.37 -2.97 23.88
C ASP A 38 -2.65 -1.91 24.74
N GLY A 39 -3.33 -0.81 25.07
CA GLY A 39 -2.73 0.26 25.86
C GLY A 39 -1.82 1.19 25.06
N ASN A 40 -1.66 1.01 23.75
CA ASN A 40 -0.87 1.92 22.93
C ASN A 40 -1.72 3.07 22.39
N THR A 41 -1.11 4.25 22.27
CA THR A 41 -1.73 5.36 21.54
C THR A 41 -1.36 5.23 20.08
N ARG A 42 -2.38 5.19 19.21
CA ARG A 42 -2.19 5.19 17.77
C ARG A 42 -2.57 6.53 17.17
N VAL A 43 -1.77 6.96 16.20
CA VAL A 43 -1.93 8.17 15.42
C VAL A 43 -2.39 7.79 14.02
N LYS A 44 -3.37 8.51 13.49
CA LYS A 44 -3.79 8.35 12.09
C LYS A 44 -2.85 9.12 11.18
N LEU A 45 -2.36 8.47 10.13
CA LEU A 45 -1.49 9.13 9.16
C LEU A 45 -2.28 10.16 8.32
N ASN A 46 -1.66 11.32 8.09
CA ASN A 46 -2.11 12.28 7.10
C ASN A 46 -1.56 11.94 5.71
N LEU A 47 -1.93 12.71 4.68
CA LEU A 47 -1.52 12.42 3.29
C LEU A 47 0.01 12.39 3.10
N ALA A 48 0.75 13.29 3.75
CA ALA A 48 2.20 13.35 3.64
C ALA A 48 2.87 12.11 4.27
N LEU A 49 2.41 11.70 5.46
CA LEU A 49 2.90 10.49 6.12
C LEU A 49 2.49 9.21 5.40
N MET A 50 1.29 9.19 4.80
CA MET A 50 0.87 8.09 3.93
C MET A 50 1.77 7.95 2.69
N ALA A 51 2.16 9.05 2.06
CA ALA A 51 3.11 9.02 0.94
C ALA A 51 4.46 8.43 1.35
N ARG A 52 5.00 8.88 2.50
CA ARG A 52 6.23 8.32 3.08
C ARG A 52 6.13 6.83 3.37
N PHE A 53 4.99 6.38 3.89
CA PHE A 53 4.74 4.96 4.13
C PHE A 53 4.78 4.12 2.85
N PHE A 54 4.19 4.64 1.76
CA PHE A 54 4.26 3.94 0.47
C PHE A 54 5.66 3.94 -0.14
N GLU A 55 6.42 5.03 0.04
CA GLU A 55 7.84 5.07 -0.36
C GLU A 55 8.65 4.01 0.37
N THR A 56 8.47 3.84 1.69
CA THR A 56 9.20 2.83 2.47
C THR A 56 8.90 1.40 2.02
N ILE A 57 7.64 1.11 1.63
CA ILE A 57 7.29 -0.20 1.07
C ILE A 57 8.00 -0.42 -0.27
N ARG A 58 8.02 0.59 -1.15
CA ARG A 58 8.66 0.49 -2.46
C ARG A 58 10.19 0.38 -2.35
N GLU A 59 10.80 1.09 -1.42
CA GLU A 59 12.24 1.00 -1.18
C GLU A 59 12.66 -0.37 -0.62
N ALA A 60 11.78 -1.05 0.14
CA ALA A 60 12.07 -2.36 0.69
C ALA A 60 12.12 -3.48 -0.37
N GLU A 61 11.44 -3.31 -1.51
CA GLU A 61 11.40 -4.28 -2.61
C GLU A 61 11.71 -3.59 -3.95
N PHE A 62 13.00 -3.59 -4.31
CA PHE A 62 13.54 -2.91 -5.49
C PHE A 62 12.90 -3.36 -6.83
N ASP A 63 12.20 -4.49 -6.87
CA ASP A 63 11.54 -5.06 -8.04
C ASP A 63 10.00 -5.16 -7.91
N LEU A 64 9.39 -4.59 -6.87
CA LEU A 64 7.94 -4.76 -6.63
C LEU A 64 7.10 -4.20 -7.79
N ASP A 65 7.48 -3.05 -8.34
CA ASP A 65 6.76 -2.46 -9.49
C ASP A 65 6.92 -3.31 -10.76
N ASP A 66 8.09 -3.95 -10.95
CA ASP A 66 8.34 -4.88 -12.06
C ASP A 66 7.52 -6.16 -11.89
N ALA A 67 7.47 -6.71 -10.68
CA ALA A 67 6.66 -7.88 -10.34
C ALA A 67 5.15 -7.61 -10.52
N ILE A 68 4.66 -6.45 -10.09
CA ILE A 68 3.26 -6.02 -10.30
C ILE A 68 2.96 -5.90 -11.80
N THR A 69 3.90 -5.36 -12.59
CA THR A 69 3.76 -5.21 -14.04
C THR A 69 3.69 -6.58 -14.72
N ALA A 70 4.62 -7.49 -14.39
CA ALA A 70 4.64 -8.85 -14.92
C ALA A 70 3.34 -9.62 -14.58
N LEU A 71 2.83 -9.46 -13.35
CA LEU A 71 1.58 -10.09 -12.93
C LEU A 71 0.37 -9.56 -13.72
N ARG A 72 0.30 -8.25 -13.97
CA ARG A 72 -0.77 -7.63 -14.78
C ARG A 72 -0.72 -8.11 -16.23
N ASP A 73 0.47 -8.25 -16.79
CA ASP A 73 0.64 -8.73 -18.16
C ASP A 73 0.26 -10.20 -18.31
N ALA A 74 0.65 -11.06 -17.36
CA ALA A 74 0.20 -12.45 -17.31
C ALA A 74 -1.34 -12.54 -17.22
N HIS A 75 -1.97 -11.75 -16.35
CA HIS A 75 -3.45 -11.69 -16.27
C HIS A 75 -4.07 -11.25 -17.61
N ARG A 76 -3.52 -10.20 -18.25
CA ARG A 76 -4.00 -9.74 -19.56
C ARG A 76 -3.92 -10.85 -20.59
N GLN A 77 -2.79 -11.55 -20.67
CA GLN A 77 -2.61 -12.68 -21.59
C GLN A 77 -3.65 -13.78 -21.31
N MET A 78 -3.84 -14.18 -20.05
CA MET A 78 -4.83 -15.19 -19.68
C MET A 78 -6.27 -14.75 -20.00
N SER A 79 -6.63 -13.50 -19.72
CA SER A 79 -7.96 -12.95 -20.01
C SER A 79 -8.22 -12.73 -21.51
N GLY A 80 -7.17 -12.41 -22.28
CA GLY A 80 -7.22 -12.22 -23.73
C GLY A 80 -7.31 -13.55 -24.49
N VAL A 81 -6.58 -14.57 -24.02
CA VAL A 81 -6.62 -15.93 -24.59
C VAL A 81 -8.03 -16.54 -24.50
N LEU A 82 -8.78 -16.25 -23.41
CA LEU A 82 -10.19 -16.64 -23.26
C LEU A 82 -11.14 -15.96 -24.28
N SER A 83 -10.73 -14.86 -24.91
CA SER A 83 -11.54 -14.14 -25.90
C SER A 83 -11.30 -14.61 -27.34
N THR A 84 -10.09 -15.09 -27.65
CA THR A 84 -9.73 -15.56 -29.00
C THR A 84 -10.20 -16.99 -29.31
N ASP A 85 -10.45 -17.82 -28.30
CA ASP A 85 -10.81 -19.24 -28.51
C ASP A 85 -12.29 -19.45 -28.93
N GLN A 86 -13.16 -18.47 -28.67
CA GLN A 86 -14.58 -18.56 -29.06
C GLN A 86 -14.84 -18.22 -30.54
N SER A 87 -13.87 -17.60 -31.24
CA SER A 87 -14.05 -17.18 -32.64
C SER A 87 -13.60 -18.22 -33.67
N GLY A 88 -12.89 -19.28 -33.24
CA GLY A 88 -12.34 -20.33 -34.12
C GLY A 88 -13.29 -21.51 -34.41
N LEU A 89 -14.34 -21.70 -33.61
CA LEU A 89 -15.25 -22.87 -33.74
C LEU A 89 -16.46 -22.67 -34.68
N ARG A 90 -16.53 -21.54 -35.40
CA ARG A 90 -17.62 -21.24 -36.36
C ARG A 90 -17.11 -21.03 -37.78
N ARG A 91 -16.33 -21.94 -38.34
CA ARG A 91 -16.16 -22.03 -39.80
C ARG A 91 -15.83 -23.44 -40.25
N GLY A 92 -16.84 -24.14 -40.75
CA GLY A 92 -16.67 -25.46 -41.38
C GLY A 92 -17.97 -26.28 -41.41
N VAL A 93 -19.01 -25.80 -42.10
CA VAL A 93 -20.08 -26.65 -42.64
C VAL A 93 -20.45 -26.15 -44.03
N ALA A 94 -20.66 -27.13 -44.91
CA ALA A 94 -21.06 -27.11 -46.32
C ALA A 94 -19.90 -27.07 -47.33
#